data_AF-A0A495UKZ6-F1
#
_entry.id   AF-A0A495UKZ6-F1
#
_cell.length_a   1.000
_cell.length_b   1.000
_cell.length_c   1.000
_cell.angle_alpha   90.00
_cell.angle_beta   90.00
_cell.angle_gamma   90.00
#
_symmetry.space_group_name_H-M   'P 1'
#
loop_
_entity.id
_entity.type
_entity.pdbx_description
1 polymer ?
#
loop_
_entity_poly.entity_id
_entity_poly.type
_entity_poly.pdbx_seq_one_letter_code
_entity_poly.pdbx_strand_id
1 'polypeptide(L)'
;MPAPVQSSESPAPATGDVAALSQAQAWLDAANLPPGAVRTDTSSGSFTSYTGWPCGPYEELEGYWVIPDTTVVDAANWLIENPTADLVTTNYGPASEEWGPVDSATVGYIPAPDAQEGIVYTLAKKHGDVAVRAEVAAQTDTATCLPLPDGGMYGAPGQG
;
A
#
# COMPACT_ATOMS: atom_id res chain seq x y z
N MET A 1 11.94 -3.63 51.88
CA MET A 1 10.74 -2.98 51.31
C MET A 1 10.68 -3.40 49.84
N PRO A 2 9.66 -4.14 49.38
CA PRO A 2 9.55 -4.50 47.97
C PRO A 2 9.00 -3.32 47.16
N ALA A 3 9.63 -3.01 46.02
CA ALA A 3 9.16 -2.01 45.07
C ALA A 3 7.96 -2.56 44.26
N PRO A 4 6.97 -1.74 43.90
CA PRO A 4 5.83 -2.20 43.11
C PRO A 4 6.28 -2.50 41.68
N VAL A 5 5.82 -3.64 41.17
CA VAL A 5 5.83 -4.00 39.75
C VAL A 5 4.95 -3.01 39.00
N GLN A 6 5.56 -2.20 38.14
CA GLN A 6 4.80 -1.39 37.19
C GLN A 6 4.43 -2.33 36.05
N SER A 7 3.19 -2.83 36.08
CA SER A 7 2.57 -3.46 34.93
C SER A 7 2.70 -2.49 33.77
N SER A 8 3.39 -2.89 32.71
CA SER A 8 3.34 -2.22 31.41
C SER A 8 1.91 -2.37 30.88
N GLU A 9 1.02 -1.46 31.28
CA GLU A 9 -0.17 -1.16 30.50
C GLU A 9 0.34 -0.67 29.15
N SER A 10 0.30 -1.55 28.14
CA SER A 10 0.23 -1.09 26.75
C SER A 10 -0.85 -0.02 26.71
N PRO A 11 -0.54 1.21 26.26
CA PRO A 11 -1.58 2.22 26.07
C PRO A 11 -2.69 1.58 25.23
N ALA A 12 -3.94 1.72 25.67
CA ALA A 12 -5.06 1.42 24.78
C ALA A 12 -4.84 2.19 23.47
N PRO A 13 -5.11 1.59 22.30
CA PRO A 13 -4.96 2.28 21.03
C PRO A 13 -5.72 3.61 21.13
N ALA A 14 -5.05 4.71 20.82
CA ALA A 14 -5.69 6.01 20.83
C ALA A 14 -6.80 6.01 19.77
N THR A 15 -7.83 6.83 19.96
CA THR A 15 -8.96 6.91 19.01
C THR A 15 -8.51 7.21 17.58
N GLY A 16 -7.39 7.92 17.40
CA GLY A 16 -6.77 8.17 16.09
C GLY A 16 -6.22 6.90 15.42
N ASP A 17 -5.71 5.94 16.19
CA ASP A 17 -5.28 4.64 15.68
C ASP A 17 -6.49 3.83 15.18
N VAL A 18 -7.61 3.87 15.91
CA VAL A 18 -8.84 3.16 15.49
C VAL A 18 -9.43 3.75 14.21
N ALA A 19 -9.39 5.06 14.05
CA ALA A 19 -9.87 5.74 12.84
C ALA A 19 -8.98 5.44 11.62
N ALA A 20 -7.65 5.54 11.78
CA ALA A 20 -6.69 5.21 10.73
C ALA A 20 -6.81 3.74 10.31
N LEU A 21 -6.88 2.81 11.26
CA LEU A 21 -7.06 1.38 10.96
C LEU A 21 -8.39 1.11 10.24
N SER A 22 -9.47 1.77 10.65
CA SER A 22 -10.76 1.64 9.97
C SER A 22 -10.73 2.17 8.54
N GLN A 23 -10.01 3.27 8.29
CA GLN A 23 -9.81 3.82 6.95
C GLN A 23 -8.96 2.89 6.08
N ALA A 24 -7.82 2.41 6.60
CA ALA A 24 -6.98 1.44 5.90
C ALA A 24 -7.78 0.18 5.55
N GLN A 25 -8.63 -0.30 6.46
CA GLN A 25 -9.47 -1.47 6.23
C GLN A 25 -10.54 -1.20 5.17
N ALA A 26 -11.14 0.00 5.15
CA ALA A 26 -12.12 0.39 4.15
C ALA A 26 -11.50 0.47 2.75
N TRP A 27 -10.28 1.00 2.63
CA TRP A 27 -9.52 0.99 1.39
C TRP A 27 -9.17 -0.42 0.91
N LEU A 28 -8.79 -1.30 1.83
CA LEU A 28 -8.51 -2.70 1.51
C LEU A 28 -9.77 -3.50 1.12
N ASP A 29 -10.93 -3.18 1.72
CA ASP A 29 -12.21 -3.80 1.38
C ASP A 29 -12.76 -3.28 0.04
N ALA A 30 -12.57 -1.99 -0.23
CA ALA A 30 -12.93 -1.37 -1.49
C ALA A 30 -11.96 -1.71 -2.64
N ALA A 31 -10.88 -2.44 -2.38
CA ALA A 31 -9.84 -2.80 -3.34
C ALA A 31 -10.44 -3.31 -4.66
N ASN A 32 -10.31 -2.48 -5.69
CA ASN A 32 -10.78 -2.80 -7.03
C ASN A 32 -9.64 -3.47 -7.78
N LEU A 33 -9.72 -4.78 -7.95
CA LEU A 33 -8.70 -5.60 -8.60
C LEU A 33 -9.20 -6.18 -9.93
N PRO A 34 -8.28 -6.54 -10.84
CA PRO A 34 -8.65 -7.12 -12.12
C PRO A 34 -9.60 -8.31 -11.98
N PRO A 35 -10.53 -8.49 -12.94
CA PRO A 35 -11.47 -9.60 -12.90
C PRO A 35 -10.73 -10.94 -12.84
N GLY A 36 -11.13 -11.80 -11.90
CA GLY A 36 -10.46 -13.07 -11.63
C GLY A 36 -9.44 -13.02 -10.49
N ALA A 37 -9.17 -11.85 -9.90
CA ALA A 37 -8.36 -11.73 -8.69
C ALA A 37 -8.98 -12.54 -7.53
N VAL A 38 -8.22 -13.48 -6.98
CA VAL A 38 -8.61 -14.28 -5.82
C VAL A 38 -7.84 -13.79 -4.61
N ARG A 39 -8.56 -13.37 -3.56
CA ARG A 39 -7.95 -12.95 -2.29
C ARG A 39 -7.31 -14.15 -1.61
N THR A 40 -6.10 -13.97 -1.08
CA THR A 40 -5.37 -14.97 -0.33
C THR A 40 -5.01 -14.44 1.05
N ASP A 41 -5.11 -15.28 2.07
CA ASP A 41 -4.68 -14.94 3.44
C ASP A 41 -3.15 -14.89 3.59
N THR A 42 -2.41 -15.32 2.58
CA THR A 42 -0.95 -15.40 2.61
C THR A 42 -0.36 -14.82 1.34
N SER A 43 0.79 -14.17 1.50
CA SER A 43 1.63 -13.74 0.38
C SER A 43 1.97 -14.94 -0.52
N SER A 44 1.46 -14.90 -1.74
CA SER A 44 1.71 -15.92 -2.78
C SER A 44 2.83 -15.53 -3.75
N GLY A 45 3.51 -14.42 -3.49
CA GLY A 45 4.55 -13.84 -4.34
C GLY A 45 5.86 -13.58 -3.57
N SER A 46 6.98 -13.53 -4.31
CA SER A 46 8.26 -13.08 -3.75
C SER A 46 8.36 -11.56 -3.87
N PHE A 47 7.80 -10.84 -2.89
CA PHE A 47 7.93 -9.39 -2.79
C PHE A 47 9.26 -9.05 -2.11
N THR A 48 10.16 -8.38 -2.82
CA THR A 48 11.52 -8.08 -2.33
C THR A 48 11.69 -6.65 -1.81
N SER A 49 10.68 -5.81 -2.00
CA SER A 49 10.59 -4.43 -1.54
C SER A 49 9.39 -4.25 -0.62
N TYR A 50 9.39 -3.18 0.18
CA TYR A 50 8.25 -2.72 0.97
C TYR A 50 8.09 -1.21 0.77
N THR A 51 6.87 -0.72 0.93
CA THR A 51 6.60 0.70 0.84
C THR A 51 7.08 1.37 2.13
N GLY A 52 8.04 2.28 2.01
CA GLY A 52 8.43 3.12 3.14
C GLY A 52 7.47 4.29 3.28
N TRP A 53 6.74 4.36 4.39
CA TRP A 53 5.85 5.48 4.71
C TRP A 53 6.64 6.53 5.51
N PRO A 54 6.94 7.71 4.93
CA PRO A 54 7.82 8.69 5.56
C PRO A 54 7.14 9.52 6.67
N CYS A 55 5.81 9.45 6.77
CA CYS A 55 5.00 10.23 7.68
C CYS A 55 4.27 9.31 8.65
N GLY A 56 4.42 9.54 9.95
CA GLY A 56 3.76 8.76 10.98
C GLY A 56 3.43 9.57 12.23
N PRO A 57 2.63 9.02 13.15
CA PRO A 57 2.14 7.64 13.18
C PRO A 57 1.02 7.32 12.17
N TYR A 58 1.07 6.11 11.61
CA TYR A 58 0.13 5.56 10.63
C TYR A 58 -0.23 4.12 10.99
N GLU A 59 -1.41 3.68 10.56
CA GLU A 59 -1.84 2.29 10.68
C GLU A 59 -1.69 1.60 9.34
N GLU A 60 -0.95 0.49 9.33
CA GLU A 60 -0.65 -0.28 8.12
C GLU A 60 -1.45 -1.59 8.08
N LEU A 61 -2.01 -1.90 6.92
CA LEU A 61 -2.64 -3.18 6.61
C LEU A 61 -2.12 -3.73 5.30
N GLU A 62 -2.06 -5.06 5.23
CA GLU A 62 -1.69 -5.77 4.01
C GLU A 62 -2.86 -6.62 3.52
N GLY A 63 -3.01 -6.70 2.19
CA GLY A 63 -3.85 -7.70 1.54
C GLY A 63 -3.11 -8.37 0.42
N TYR A 64 -3.45 -9.64 0.16
CA TYR A 64 -2.83 -10.42 -0.90
C TYR A 64 -3.89 -10.97 -1.85
N TRP A 65 -3.55 -11.00 -3.13
CA TRP A 65 -4.38 -11.58 -4.17
C TRP A 65 -3.53 -12.30 -5.22
N VAL A 66 -4.17 -13.19 -5.96
CA VAL A 66 -3.61 -13.83 -7.17
C VAL A 66 -4.54 -13.58 -8.33
N ILE A 67 -4.00 -13.09 -9.43
CA ILE A 67 -4.71 -12.92 -10.69
C ILE A 67 -4.22 -14.01 -11.66
N PRO A 68 -5.06 -14.99 -12.01
CA PRO A 68 -4.69 -16.04 -12.94
C PRO A 68 -4.61 -15.53 -14.38
N ASP A 69 -3.83 -16.22 -15.22
CA ASP A 69 -3.82 -16.06 -16.68
C ASP A 69 -3.58 -14.60 -17.16
N THR A 70 -2.74 -13.83 -16.46
CA THR A 70 -2.43 -12.44 -16.81
C THR A 70 -0.95 -12.13 -16.72
N THR A 71 -0.55 -10.98 -17.25
CA THR A 71 0.81 -10.44 -17.15
C THR A 71 0.87 -9.32 -16.12
N VAL A 72 2.06 -9.07 -15.56
CA VAL A 72 2.26 -7.98 -14.60
C VAL A 72 1.92 -6.63 -15.25
N VAL A 73 2.22 -6.46 -16.54
CA VAL A 73 1.96 -5.23 -17.30
C VAL A 73 0.46 -5.03 -17.53
N ASP A 74 -0.27 -6.06 -17.96
CA ASP A 74 -1.73 -6.00 -18.11
C ASP A 74 -2.42 -5.68 -16.78
N ALA A 75 -2.04 -6.38 -15.71
CA ALA A 75 -2.62 -6.17 -14.39
C ALA A 75 -2.31 -4.76 -13.84
N ALA A 76 -1.08 -4.26 -14.04
CA ALA A 76 -0.70 -2.92 -13.62
C ALA A 76 -1.43 -1.83 -14.43
N ASN A 77 -1.56 -1.98 -15.75
CA ASN A 77 -2.32 -1.04 -16.58
C ASN A 77 -3.79 -1.01 -16.18
N TRP A 78 -4.40 -2.17 -15.97
CA TRP A 78 -5.77 -2.25 -15.50
C TRP A 78 -5.94 -1.50 -14.17
N LEU A 79 -5.01 -1.66 -13.23
CA LEU A 79 -5.01 -0.94 -11.95
C LEU A 79 -4.89 0.58 -12.15
N ILE A 80 -3.95 1.03 -12.99
CA ILE A 80 -3.79 2.45 -13.32
C ILE A 80 -5.07 3.06 -13.90
N GLU A 81 -5.79 2.32 -14.75
CA GLU A 81 -7.04 2.77 -15.38
C GLU A 81 -8.28 2.63 -14.48
N ASN A 82 -8.22 1.79 -13.44
CA ASN A 82 -9.35 1.47 -12.55
C ASN A 82 -8.95 1.69 -11.09
N PRO A 83 -8.73 2.94 -10.65
CA PRO A 83 -8.36 3.22 -9.28
C PRO A 83 -9.39 2.68 -8.29
N THR A 84 -8.91 2.27 -7.13
CA THR A 84 -9.73 1.80 -6.02
C THR A 84 -10.41 2.98 -5.34
N ALA A 85 -11.72 2.86 -5.08
CA ALA A 85 -12.51 3.89 -4.42
C ALA A 85 -12.35 5.28 -5.09
N ASP A 86 -12.44 6.36 -4.31
CA ASP A 86 -12.19 7.73 -4.77
C ASP A 86 -10.69 8.11 -4.78
N LEU A 87 -9.78 7.13 -4.79
CA LEU A 87 -8.34 7.38 -4.80
C LEU A 87 -7.85 7.73 -6.22
N VAL A 88 -6.71 8.40 -6.30
CA VAL A 88 -6.03 8.72 -7.56
C VAL A 88 -4.72 7.97 -7.68
N THR A 89 -4.41 7.50 -8.89
CA THR A 89 -3.14 6.83 -9.17
C THR A 89 -1.96 7.80 -9.14
N THR A 90 -0.87 7.36 -8.52
CA THR A 90 0.41 8.08 -8.49
C THR A 90 1.22 7.84 -9.75
N ASN A 91 0.85 6.85 -10.57
CA ASN A 91 1.58 6.51 -11.78
C ASN A 91 1.29 7.53 -12.87
N TYR A 92 2.34 8.16 -13.39
CA TYR A 92 2.26 9.20 -14.44
C TYR A 92 2.03 8.66 -15.86
N GLY A 93 1.95 7.34 -16.03
CA GLY A 93 1.76 6.71 -17.33
C GLY A 93 1.53 5.20 -17.24
N PRO A 94 1.11 4.56 -18.34
CA PRO A 94 0.91 3.12 -18.38
C PRO A 94 2.22 2.36 -18.14
N ALA A 95 2.10 1.18 -17.54
CA ALA A 95 3.20 0.23 -17.53
C ALA A 95 3.43 -0.27 -18.97
N SER A 96 4.68 -0.29 -19.44
CA SER A 96 4.99 -0.81 -20.78
C SER A 96 6.07 -1.89 -20.75
N GLU A 97 5.97 -2.84 -21.69
CA GLU A 97 6.92 -3.96 -21.82
C GLU A 97 8.31 -3.52 -22.31
N GLU A 98 8.42 -2.29 -22.84
CA GLU A 98 9.69 -1.67 -23.24
C GLU A 98 10.65 -1.42 -22.06
N TRP A 99 10.14 -1.50 -20.82
CA TRP A 99 10.91 -1.41 -19.58
C TRP A 99 11.68 -2.72 -19.28
N GLY A 100 11.53 -3.73 -20.15
CA GLY A 100 12.14 -5.06 -20.01
C GLY A 100 11.16 -6.10 -19.46
N PRO A 101 11.60 -7.34 -19.19
CA PRO A 101 10.78 -8.31 -18.50
C PRO A 101 10.41 -7.76 -17.12
N VAL A 102 9.19 -7.23 -16.99
CA VAL A 102 8.66 -6.69 -15.75
C VAL A 102 8.24 -7.86 -14.86
N ASP A 103 9.19 -8.40 -14.11
CA ASP A 103 8.91 -9.44 -13.11
C ASP A 103 8.16 -8.88 -11.90
N SER A 104 8.14 -7.55 -11.73
CA SER A 104 7.35 -6.86 -10.71
C SER A 104 7.01 -5.42 -11.12
N ALA A 105 5.83 -4.94 -10.72
CA ALA A 105 5.41 -3.55 -10.92
C ALA A 105 4.80 -2.98 -9.63
N THR A 106 4.85 -1.66 -9.48
CA THR A 106 4.24 -0.96 -8.35
C THR A 106 3.24 0.07 -8.87
N VAL A 107 2.05 0.07 -8.29
CA VAL A 107 0.99 1.04 -8.57
C VAL A 107 0.55 1.65 -7.24
N GLY A 108 0.80 2.94 -7.06
CA GLY A 108 0.37 3.68 -5.86
C GLY A 108 -0.95 4.39 -6.09
N TYR A 109 -1.78 4.46 -5.05
CA TYR A 109 -3.01 5.22 -4.97
C TYR A 109 -2.98 6.12 -3.74
N ILE A 110 -3.38 7.38 -3.92
CA ILE A 110 -3.46 8.37 -2.85
C ILE A 110 -4.84 9.05 -2.82
N PRO A 111 -5.34 9.47 -1.65
CA PRO A 111 -6.63 10.15 -1.56
C PRO A 111 -6.60 11.58 -2.10
N ALA A 112 -5.43 12.21 -2.14
CA ALA A 112 -5.24 13.55 -2.67
C ALA A 112 -3.79 13.73 -3.15
N PRO A 113 -3.51 14.67 -4.08
CA PRO A 113 -2.14 15.05 -4.41
C PRO A 113 -1.33 15.37 -3.15
N ASP A 114 -0.07 14.94 -3.13
CA ASP A 114 0.87 15.09 -2.00
C ASP A 114 0.52 14.31 -0.72
N ALA A 115 -0.59 13.56 -0.69
CA ALA A 115 -0.89 12.70 0.45
C ALA A 115 0.17 11.60 0.60
N GLN A 116 0.61 11.40 1.84
CA GLN A 116 1.63 10.41 2.21
C GLN A 116 0.97 9.18 2.86
N GLU A 117 -0.27 8.92 2.48
CA GLU A 117 -1.12 7.82 2.91
C GLU A 117 -1.88 7.29 1.69
N GLY A 118 -2.35 6.06 1.74
CA GLY A 118 -3.08 5.44 0.65
C GLY A 118 -2.77 3.96 0.49
N ILE A 119 -2.79 3.48 -0.75
CA ILE A 119 -2.58 2.08 -1.08
C ILE A 119 -1.43 1.95 -2.07
N VAL A 120 -0.49 1.05 -1.82
CA VAL A 120 0.53 0.67 -2.80
C VAL A 120 0.35 -0.79 -3.18
N TYR A 121 -0.02 -1.02 -4.43
CA TYR A 121 -0.10 -2.35 -5.01
C TYR A 121 1.26 -2.73 -5.59
N THR A 122 1.87 -3.76 -5.02
CA THR A 122 3.03 -4.43 -5.59
C THR A 122 2.56 -5.69 -6.32
N LEU A 123 2.80 -5.75 -7.62
CA LEU A 123 2.55 -6.91 -8.46
C LEU A 123 3.86 -7.68 -8.64
N ALA A 124 3.80 -9.00 -8.52
CA ALA A 124 4.93 -9.89 -8.73
C ALA A 124 4.51 -11.03 -9.66
N LYS A 125 5.34 -11.30 -10.66
CA LYS A 125 5.11 -12.40 -11.60
C LYS A 125 5.15 -13.74 -10.86
N LYS A 126 4.14 -14.55 -11.11
CA LYS A 126 4.04 -15.94 -10.68
C LYS A 126 3.85 -16.79 -11.95
N HIS A 127 4.13 -18.07 -11.89
CA HIS A 127 4.24 -18.91 -13.09
C HIS A 127 2.91 -19.02 -13.89
N GLY A 128 2.68 -18.11 -14.84
CA GLY A 128 1.41 -17.96 -15.58
C GLY A 128 0.36 -17.07 -14.90
N ASP A 129 0.64 -16.60 -13.68
CA ASP A 129 -0.26 -15.79 -12.85
C ASP A 129 0.46 -14.51 -12.37
N VAL A 130 -0.27 -13.61 -11.72
CA VAL A 130 0.32 -12.46 -11.03
C VAL A 130 -0.09 -12.49 -9.56
N ALA A 131 0.88 -12.45 -8.65
CA ALA A 131 0.63 -12.20 -7.24
C ALA A 131 0.57 -10.70 -7.00
N VAL A 132 -0.37 -10.24 -6.19
CA VAL A 132 -0.55 -8.83 -5.83
C VAL A 132 -0.50 -8.72 -4.32
N ARG A 133 0.26 -7.76 -3.81
CA ARG A 133 0.23 -7.30 -2.42
C ARG A 133 -0.24 -5.85 -2.43
N ALA A 134 -1.28 -5.55 -1.67
CA ALA A 134 -1.62 -4.18 -1.33
C ALA A 134 -1.03 -3.86 0.05
N GLU A 135 -0.19 -2.85 0.12
CA GLU A 135 0.24 -2.22 1.37
C GLU A 135 -0.58 -0.95 1.53
N VAL A 136 -1.42 -0.90 2.56
CA VAL A 136 -2.29 0.23 2.84
C VAL A 136 -1.78 0.91 4.10
N ALA A 137 -1.51 2.21 4.04
CA ALA A 137 -1.26 2.99 5.24
C ALA A 137 -2.21 4.18 5.29
N ALA A 138 -2.93 4.30 6.40
CA ALA A 138 -3.72 5.48 6.71
C ALA A 138 -3.04 6.25 7.83
N GLN A 139 -2.93 7.56 7.68
CA GLN A 139 -2.32 8.40 8.70
C GLN A 139 -3.29 8.69 9.84
N THR A 140 -2.77 8.74 11.06
CA THR A 140 -3.53 9.27 12.20
C THR A 140 -3.60 10.80 12.11
N ASP A 141 -4.53 11.44 12.83
CA ASP A 141 -4.60 12.91 12.92
C ASP A 141 -3.34 13.56 13.52
N THR A 142 -2.44 12.76 14.12
CA THR A 142 -1.17 13.21 14.69
C THR A 142 0.03 12.95 13.78
N ALA A 143 -0.21 12.37 12.59
CA ALA A 143 0.85 12.04 11.67
C ALA A 143 1.62 13.29 11.22
N THR A 144 2.94 13.20 11.28
CA THR A 144 3.84 14.26 10.83
C THR A 144 4.94 13.67 9.98
N CYS A 145 5.21 14.31 8.83
CA CYS A 145 6.34 13.96 7.99
C CYS A 145 7.61 14.59 8.56
N LEU A 146 8.72 13.84 8.56
CA LEU A 146 10.01 14.44 8.90
C LEU A 146 10.38 15.49 7.83
N PRO A 147 11.00 16.62 8.20
CA PRO A 147 11.47 17.56 7.18
C PRO A 147 12.62 16.93 6.38
N LEU A 148 12.51 16.93 5.06
CA LEU A 148 13.63 16.58 4.18
C LEU A 148 14.68 17.72 4.18
N PRO A 149 15.98 17.39 4.14
CA PRO A 149 17.02 18.40 3.93
C PRO A 149 16.81 19.14 2.60
N ASP A 150 17.22 20.39 2.54
CA ASP A 150 17.19 21.25 1.35
C ASP A 150 15.80 21.57 0.76
N GLY A 151 14.72 21.39 1.53
CA GLY A 151 13.36 21.73 1.07
C GLY A 151 12.79 20.77 0.02
N GLY A 152 13.32 19.53 -0.01
CA GLY A 152 12.77 18.47 -0.83
C GLY A 152 11.33 18.12 -0.45
N MET A 153 10.58 17.60 -1.42
CA MET A 153 9.26 17.01 -1.20
C MET A 153 9.37 15.49 -1.26
N TYR A 154 8.60 14.80 -0.43
CA TYR A 154 8.47 13.35 -0.52
C TYR A 154 7.80 12.98 -1.83
N GLY A 155 8.28 11.91 -2.47
CA GLY A 155 7.54 11.29 -3.56
C GLY A 155 6.18 10.77 -3.06
N ALA A 156 5.23 10.62 -3.98
CA ALA A 156 3.99 9.94 -3.63
C ALA A 156 4.27 8.47 -3.27
N PRO A 157 3.46 7.86 -2.39
CA PRO A 157 3.53 6.43 -2.08
C PRO A 157 3.71 5.56 -3.32
N GLY A 158 4.72 4.69 -3.31
CA GLY A 158 5.02 3.78 -4.42
C GLY A 158 5.84 4.38 -5.58
N GLN A 159 6.27 5.65 -5.51
CA GLN A 159 7.10 6.29 -6.56
C GLN A 159 8.61 6.30 -6.30
N GLY A 160 9.05 6.05 -5.06
CA GLY A 160 10.48 5.97 -4.71
C GLY A 160 11.18 7.31 -4.59
#